data_AF-A0A7R9YSG1-F1
#
_entry.id   AF-A0A7R9YSG1-F1
#
_cell.length_a   1.000
_cell.length_b   1.000
_cell.length_c   1.000
_cell.angle_alpha   90.00
_cell.angle_beta   90.00
_cell.angle_gamma   90.00
#
_symmetry.space_group_name_H-M   'P 1'
#
loop_
_entity.id
_entity.type
_entity.pdbx_description
1 polymer ?
#
loop_
_entity_poly.entity_id
_entity_poly.type
_entity_poly.pdbx_seq_one_letter_code
_entity_poly.pdbx_strand_id
1 'polypeptide(L)'
;GDQNAPEVFEFFMENNFLEYVNCVLLAQPANRSGAVATQVLQALAILVQSVQRSEGMFSLLSNDHLNAVLSVPFDFSDDELLGLYVCLLKAISLRLSPDTAQFFVRVDEHDGILTFPLYSAAVRFAHHPEPMVRAGVRTMVLSIFAVPDPYVELFITLPP
;
A
#
# COMPACT_ATOMS: atom_id res chain seq x y z
N GLY A 1 7.38 20.77 12.25
CA GLY A 1 8.42 20.26 13.15
C GLY A 1 7.87 19.03 13.82
N ASP A 2 8.18 17.86 13.27
CA ASP A 2 7.81 16.54 13.82
C ASP A 2 8.75 15.46 13.25
N GLN A 3 10.00 15.83 12.99
CA GLN A 3 10.96 14.96 12.29
C GLN A 3 11.74 14.03 13.23
N ASN A 4 11.40 13.98 14.53
CA ASN A 4 12.26 13.37 15.56
C ASN A 4 11.49 12.63 16.67
N ALA A 5 10.31 12.05 16.41
CA ALA A 5 9.61 11.21 17.40
C ALA A 5 9.60 9.72 17.02
N PRO A 6 10.77 9.04 16.95
CA PRO A 6 10.84 7.60 16.73
C PRO A 6 10.01 6.80 17.74
N GLU A 7 9.85 7.34 18.96
CA GLU A 7 9.06 6.78 20.06
C GLU A 7 7.56 6.71 19.72
N VAL A 8 7.02 7.68 18.98
CA VAL A 8 5.59 7.67 18.58
C VAL A 8 5.34 6.58 17.55
N PHE A 9 6.26 6.40 16.60
CA PHE A 9 6.20 5.30 15.66
C PHE A 9 6.30 3.93 16.35
N GLU A 10 7.28 3.78 17.25
CA GLU A 10 7.44 2.55 18.05
C GLU A 10 6.19 2.26 18.87
N PHE A 11 5.62 3.26 19.51
CA PHE A 11 4.35 3.12 20.23
C PHE A 11 3.22 2.62 19.32
N PHE A 12 3.03 3.18 18.12
CA PHE A 12 1.99 2.71 17.21
C PHE A 12 2.21 1.27 16.74
N MET A 13 3.46 0.89 16.47
CA MET A 13 3.81 -0.46 16.07
C MET A 13 3.63 -1.46 17.21
N GLU A 14 4.06 -1.11 18.43
CA GLU A 14 3.88 -1.94 19.63
C GLU A 14 2.40 -2.15 19.99
N ASN A 15 1.54 -1.19 19.69
CA ASN A 15 0.10 -1.26 19.99
C ASN A 15 -0.74 -1.83 18.84
N ASN A 16 -0.13 -2.48 17.84
CA ASN A 16 -0.83 -3.08 16.69
C ASN A 16 -1.83 -2.10 16.03
N PHE A 17 -1.47 -0.82 15.90
CA PHE A 17 -2.37 0.21 15.37
C PHE A 17 -2.96 -0.18 14.00
N LEU A 18 -2.15 -0.81 13.16
CA LEU A 18 -2.57 -1.28 11.83
C LEU A 18 -3.61 -2.41 11.89
N GLU A 19 -3.57 -3.25 12.92
CA GLU A 19 -4.60 -4.27 13.15
C GLU A 19 -5.94 -3.61 13.49
N TYR A 20 -5.92 -2.58 14.33
CA TYR A 20 -7.11 -1.79 14.65
C TYR A 20 -7.68 -1.09 13.40
N VAL A 21 -6.82 -0.48 12.58
CA VAL A 21 -7.22 0.12 11.30
C VAL A 21 -7.92 -0.90 10.41
N ASN A 22 -7.34 -2.10 10.28
CA ASN A 22 -7.95 -3.17 9.51
C ASN A 22 -9.29 -3.61 10.09
N CYS A 23 -9.40 -3.75 11.41
CA CYS A 23 -10.67 -4.07 12.07
C CYS A 23 -11.74 -3.02 11.74
N VAL A 24 -11.41 -1.73 11.85
CA VAL A 24 -12.35 -0.62 11.55
C VAL A 24 -12.80 -0.62 10.08
N LEU A 25 -11.89 -0.88 9.13
CA LEU A 25 -12.22 -0.88 7.69
C LEU A 25 -12.87 -2.18 7.21
N LEU A 26 -12.42 -3.33 7.70
CA LEU A 26 -12.88 -4.64 7.25
C LEU A 26 -14.18 -5.04 7.93
N ALA A 27 -14.31 -4.84 9.24
CA ALA A 27 -15.49 -5.27 9.99
C ALA A 27 -16.70 -4.33 9.76
N GLN A 28 -16.48 -3.10 9.33
CA GLN A 28 -17.54 -2.10 9.16
C GLN A 28 -17.52 -1.51 7.74
N PRO A 29 -18.30 -2.07 6.80
CA PRO A 29 -18.38 -1.56 5.43
C PRO A 29 -18.74 -0.08 5.32
N ALA A 30 -19.50 0.46 6.29
CA ALA A 30 -19.83 1.89 6.36
C ALA A 30 -18.60 2.80 6.49
N ASN A 31 -17.47 2.28 6.98
CA ASN A 31 -16.22 3.03 7.14
C ASN A 31 -15.33 3.00 5.90
N ARG A 32 -15.77 2.38 4.80
CA ARG A 32 -15.04 2.30 3.52
C ARG A 32 -15.31 3.50 2.59
N SER A 33 -15.98 4.52 3.11
CA SER A 33 -16.32 5.77 2.43
C SER A 33 -16.32 6.94 3.44
N GLY A 34 -16.27 8.17 2.95
CA GLY A 34 -16.39 9.37 3.78
C GLY A 34 -15.19 9.61 4.71
N ALA A 35 -15.44 10.30 5.82
CA ALA A 35 -14.38 10.87 6.66
C ALA A 35 -13.45 9.81 7.28
N VAL A 36 -13.97 8.65 7.70
CA VAL A 36 -13.14 7.60 8.32
C VAL A 36 -12.15 7.02 7.32
N ALA A 37 -12.63 6.63 6.13
CA ALA A 37 -11.76 6.10 5.07
C ALA A 37 -10.70 7.12 4.66
N THR A 38 -11.12 8.38 4.48
CA THR A 38 -10.26 9.51 4.11
C THR A 38 -9.13 9.70 5.12
N GLN A 39 -9.47 9.81 6.41
CA GLN A 39 -8.47 10.00 7.48
C GLN A 39 -7.52 8.81 7.61
N VAL A 40 -8.04 7.58 7.49
CA VAL A 40 -7.21 6.38 7.54
C VAL A 40 -6.21 6.34 6.39
N LEU A 41 -6.67 6.52 5.15
CA LEU A 41 -5.78 6.51 3.98
C LEU A 41 -4.73 7.62 4.06
N GLN A 42 -5.13 8.82 4.48
CA GLN A 42 -4.20 9.94 4.66
C GLN A 42 -3.17 9.64 5.75
N ALA A 43 -3.60 9.15 6.91
CA ALA A 43 -2.71 8.82 8.02
C ALA A 43 -1.71 7.72 7.64
N LEU A 44 -2.16 6.67 6.95
CA LEU A 44 -1.27 5.60 6.46
C LEU A 44 -0.28 6.12 5.42
N ALA A 45 -0.71 6.99 4.50
CA ALA A 45 0.19 7.55 3.51
C ALA A 45 1.28 8.41 4.17
N ILE A 46 0.93 9.20 5.18
CA ILE A 46 1.89 9.99 5.98
C ILE A 46 2.81 9.06 6.77
N LEU A 47 2.28 8.02 7.42
CA LEU A 47 3.05 7.05 8.19
C LEU A 47 4.13 6.37 7.34
N VAL A 48 3.76 5.84 6.16
CA VAL A 48 4.73 5.21 5.24
C VAL A 48 5.81 6.21 4.77
N GLN A 49 5.45 7.48 4.60
CA GLN A 49 6.40 8.53 4.21
C GLN A 49 7.28 9.01 5.37
N SER A 50 6.79 8.99 6.61
CA SER A 50 7.51 9.53 7.77
C SER A 50 8.56 8.56 8.31
N VAL A 51 8.37 7.24 8.14
CA VAL A 51 9.32 6.23 8.62
C VAL A 51 10.63 6.33 7.84
N GLN A 52 11.72 6.60 8.55
CA GLN A 52 13.07 6.69 7.98
C GLN A 52 13.97 5.52 8.34
N ARG A 53 13.76 4.92 9.53
CA ARG A 53 14.56 3.78 9.98
C ARG A 53 14.14 2.52 9.25
N SER A 54 15.13 1.78 8.74
CA SER A 54 14.88 0.53 8.03
C SER A 54 14.09 -0.47 8.87
N GLU A 55 14.48 -0.69 10.13
CA GLU A 55 13.77 -1.60 11.06
C GLU A 55 12.28 -1.27 11.20
N GLY A 56 11.96 0.03 11.32
CA GLY A 56 10.57 0.47 11.36
C GLY A 56 9.83 0.24 10.06
N MET A 57 10.49 0.47 8.92
CA MET A 57 9.91 0.17 7.61
C MET A 57 9.65 -1.33 7.44
N PHE A 58 10.60 -2.19 7.81
CA PHE A 58 10.43 -3.63 7.78
C PHE A 58 9.24 -4.08 8.64
N SER A 59 9.15 -3.58 9.87
CA SER A 59 8.03 -3.88 10.77
C SER A 59 6.68 -3.43 10.18
N LEU A 60 6.64 -2.26 9.53
CA LEU A 60 5.44 -1.72 8.91
C LEU A 60 4.96 -2.54 7.70
N LEU A 61 5.87 -3.04 6.87
CA LEU A 61 5.55 -3.74 5.62
C LEU A 61 5.31 -5.25 5.83
N SER A 62 5.99 -5.88 6.79
CA SER A 62 6.02 -7.33 6.96
C SER A 62 4.77 -7.97 7.56
N ASN A 63 3.91 -7.20 8.24
CA ASN A 63 2.75 -7.70 8.99
C ASN A 63 1.48 -7.85 8.15
N ASP A 64 1.57 -7.70 6.83
CA ASP A 64 0.48 -7.83 5.85
C ASP A 64 -0.68 -6.84 6.00
N HIS A 65 -0.67 -6.00 7.02
CA HIS A 65 -1.77 -5.09 7.30
C HIS A 65 -1.97 -4.07 6.18
N LEU A 66 -0.89 -3.59 5.56
CA LEU A 66 -0.99 -2.70 4.41
C LEU A 66 -1.62 -3.40 3.20
N ASN A 67 -1.23 -4.64 2.89
CA ASN A 67 -1.87 -5.41 1.81
C ASN A 67 -3.37 -5.62 2.07
N ALA A 68 -3.76 -5.85 3.32
CA ALA A 68 -5.16 -5.94 3.71
C ALA A 68 -5.92 -4.64 3.41
N VAL A 69 -5.35 -3.47 3.77
CA VAL A 69 -5.90 -2.15 3.42
C VAL A 69 -6.02 -1.96 1.90
N LEU A 70 -4.99 -2.35 1.13
CA LEU A 70 -5.03 -2.24 -0.32
C LEU A 70 -6.15 -3.08 -0.96
N SER A 71 -6.56 -4.16 -0.30
CA SER A 71 -7.63 -5.05 -0.77
C SER A 71 -9.03 -4.61 -0.36
N VAL A 72 -9.16 -3.54 0.45
CA VAL A 72 -10.47 -3.01 0.88
C VAL A 72 -11.21 -2.43 -0.34
N PRO A 73 -12.50 -2.79 -0.55
CA PRO A 73 -13.31 -2.21 -1.61
C PRO A 73 -13.82 -0.82 -1.20
N PHE A 74 -12.98 0.18 -1.32
CA PHE A 74 -13.34 1.59 -1.11
C PHE A 74 -14.29 2.10 -2.21
N ASP A 75 -15.14 3.06 -1.86
CA ASP A 75 -15.99 3.76 -2.81
C ASP A 75 -15.23 4.90 -3.50
N PHE A 76 -14.62 4.60 -4.65
CA PHE A 76 -13.87 5.57 -5.46
C PHE A 76 -14.76 6.49 -6.31
N SER A 77 -16.08 6.55 -6.04
CA SER A 77 -16.93 7.62 -6.58
C SER A 77 -16.58 8.98 -5.98
N ASP A 78 -15.89 8.97 -4.82
CA ASP A 78 -15.31 10.14 -4.18
C ASP A 78 -13.86 10.35 -4.68
N ASP A 79 -13.67 11.42 -5.45
CA ASP A 79 -12.37 11.81 -6.03
C ASP A 79 -11.31 12.10 -4.97
N GLU A 80 -11.70 12.62 -3.79
CA GLU A 80 -10.76 12.89 -2.69
C GLU A 80 -10.24 11.57 -2.13
N LEU A 81 -11.14 10.61 -1.90
CA LEU A 81 -10.78 9.29 -1.39
C LEU A 81 -9.88 8.54 -2.39
N LEU A 82 -10.19 8.60 -3.68
CA LEU A 82 -9.35 8.04 -4.74
C LEU A 82 -7.95 8.69 -4.74
N GLY A 83 -7.88 10.02 -4.64
CA GLY A 83 -6.61 10.75 -4.58
C GLY A 83 -5.74 10.32 -3.41
N LEU A 84 -6.35 10.10 -2.23
CA LEU A 84 -5.66 9.61 -1.04
C LEU A 84 -5.21 8.15 -1.18
N TYR A 85 -6.04 7.29 -1.78
CA TYR A 85 -5.67 5.92 -2.07
C TYR A 85 -4.48 5.84 -3.03
N VAL A 86 -4.49 6.63 -4.11
CA VAL A 86 -3.35 6.75 -5.04
C VAL A 86 -2.09 7.30 -4.34
N CYS A 87 -2.24 8.26 -3.43
CA CYS A 87 -1.13 8.74 -2.61
C CYS A 87 -0.53 7.64 -1.73
N LEU A 88 -1.37 6.80 -1.10
CA LEU A 88 -0.91 5.65 -0.31
C LEU A 88 -0.18 4.62 -1.18
N LEU A 89 -0.74 4.24 -2.31
CA LEU A 89 -0.09 3.34 -3.27
C LEU A 89 1.29 3.86 -3.67
N LYS A 90 1.38 5.17 -3.98
CA LYS A 90 2.63 5.81 -4.36
C LYS A 90 3.63 5.78 -3.21
N ALA A 91 3.20 6.12 -1.99
CA ALA A 91 4.03 6.09 -0.81
C ALA A 91 4.65 4.70 -0.60
N ILE A 92 3.86 3.63 -0.73
CA ILE A 92 4.34 2.24 -0.62
C ILE A 92 5.29 1.89 -1.76
N SER A 93 4.94 2.22 -3.01
CA SER A 93 5.76 1.88 -4.20
C SER A 93 7.19 2.45 -4.12
N LEU A 94 7.35 3.62 -3.49
CA LEU A 94 8.65 4.27 -3.29
C LEU A 94 9.48 3.64 -2.16
N ARG A 95 8.89 2.75 -1.35
CA ARG A 95 9.58 1.99 -0.29
C ARG A 95 9.96 0.59 -0.73
N LEU A 96 9.59 0.19 -1.95
CA LEU A 96 10.00 -1.10 -2.48
C LEU A 96 11.50 -1.09 -2.78
N SER A 97 12.17 -2.12 -2.27
CA SER A 97 13.55 -2.46 -2.53
C SER A 97 13.64 -3.99 -2.65
N PRO A 98 14.79 -4.54 -3.07
CA PRO A 98 14.99 -5.99 -3.10
C PRO A 98 14.69 -6.68 -1.76
N ASP A 99 14.87 -5.99 -0.64
CA ASP A 99 14.65 -6.58 0.67
C ASP A 99 13.18 -6.50 1.13
N THR A 100 12.39 -5.58 0.57
CA THR A 100 11.00 -5.31 1.00
C THR A 100 9.93 -5.77 0.00
N ALA A 101 10.30 -6.00 -1.26
CA ALA A 101 9.38 -6.43 -2.32
C ALA A 101 8.64 -7.73 -1.97
N GLN A 102 9.34 -8.67 -1.35
CA GLN A 102 8.79 -9.95 -0.86
C GLN A 102 7.57 -9.81 0.08
N PHE A 103 7.37 -8.66 0.74
CA PHE A 103 6.20 -8.45 1.60
C PHE A 103 4.92 -8.13 0.83
N PHE A 104 5.03 -7.72 -0.43
CA PHE A 104 3.89 -7.36 -1.28
C PHE A 104 3.61 -8.39 -2.37
N VAL A 105 4.51 -9.36 -2.54
CA VAL A 105 4.37 -10.40 -3.56
C VAL A 105 4.20 -11.74 -2.86
N ARG A 106 3.12 -12.45 -3.18
CA ARG A 106 2.81 -13.75 -2.61
C ARG A 106 2.60 -14.77 -3.71
N VAL A 107 3.15 -15.96 -3.53
CA VAL A 107 2.80 -17.13 -4.33
C VAL A 107 1.85 -17.95 -3.48
N ASP A 108 0.62 -18.14 -3.94
CA ASP A 108 -0.31 -19.05 -3.29
C ASP A 108 0.23 -20.47 -3.44
N GLU A 109 0.39 -21.18 -2.31
CA GLU A 109 0.98 -22.51 -2.28
C GLU A 109 0.08 -23.58 -2.93
N HIS A 110 -1.21 -23.31 -3.08
CA HIS A 110 -2.19 -24.28 -3.57
C HIS A 110 -2.33 -24.29 -5.09
N ASP A 111 -2.29 -23.13 -5.74
CA ASP A 111 -2.47 -23.00 -7.19
C ASP A 111 -1.28 -22.33 -7.90
N GLY A 112 -0.27 -21.90 -7.15
CA GLY A 112 0.91 -21.22 -7.68
C GLY A 112 0.61 -19.82 -8.20
N ILE A 113 -0.57 -19.26 -7.92
CA ILE A 113 -0.96 -17.94 -8.39
C ILE A 113 -0.14 -16.89 -7.64
N LEU A 114 0.55 -16.06 -8.42
CA LEU A 114 1.35 -14.98 -7.88
C LEU A 114 0.47 -13.72 -7.76
N THR A 115 0.27 -13.26 -6.53
CA THR A 115 -0.52 -12.09 -6.21
C THR A 115 0.40 -10.94 -5.80
N PHE A 116 0.09 -9.75 -6.33
CA PHE A 116 0.80 -8.52 -6.00
C PHE A 116 -0.24 -7.41 -5.76
N PRO A 117 -0.82 -7.30 -4.55
CA PRO A 117 -1.93 -6.39 -4.26
C PRO A 117 -1.63 -4.93 -4.63
N LEU A 118 -0.41 -4.46 -4.37
CA LEU A 118 0.03 -3.11 -4.74
C LEU A 118 -0.02 -2.87 -6.25
N TYR A 119 0.53 -3.80 -7.04
CA TYR A 119 0.50 -3.70 -8.50
C TYR A 119 -0.93 -3.77 -9.03
N SER A 120 -1.70 -4.78 -8.60
CA SER A 120 -3.09 -4.99 -9.01
C SER A 120 -3.97 -3.77 -8.70
N ALA A 121 -3.79 -3.17 -7.52
CA ALA A 121 -4.48 -1.95 -7.13
C ALA A 121 -4.10 -0.76 -8.02
N ALA A 122 -2.81 -0.58 -8.34
CA ALA A 122 -2.35 0.51 -9.19
C ALA A 122 -2.88 0.39 -10.63
N VAL A 123 -2.76 -0.78 -11.26
CA VAL A 123 -3.14 -0.97 -12.67
C VAL A 123 -4.65 -0.87 -12.93
N ARG A 124 -5.48 -1.07 -11.89
CA ARG A 124 -6.93 -0.81 -11.96
C ARG A 124 -7.24 0.63 -12.43
N PHE A 125 -6.34 1.58 -12.17
CA PHE A 125 -6.51 2.99 -12.53
C PHE A 125 -5.71 3.40 -13.78
N ALA A 126 -5.10 2.45 -14.51
CA ALA A 126 -4.27 2.76 -15.69
C ALA A 126 -5.03 3.52 -16.80
N HIS A 127 -6.35 3.32 -16.89
CA HIS A 127 -7.24 3.96 -17.85
C HIS A 127 -8.18 5.01 -17.23
N HIS A 128 -7.86 5.51 -16.03
CA HIS A 128 -8.68 6.53 -15.35
C HIS A 128 -8.82 7.80 -16.22
N PRO A 129 -9.98 8.48 -16.27
CA PRO A 129 -10.17 9.69 -17.09
C PRO A 129 -9.24 10.84 -16.69
N GLU A 130 -8.90 10.95 -15.41
CA GLU A 130 -8.03 12.00 -14.88
C GLU A 130 -6.54 11.74 -15.23
N PRO A 131 -5.87 12.66 -15.96
CA PRO A 131 -4.49 12.47 -16.42
C PRO A 131 -3.44 12.31 -15.31
N MET A 132 -3.59 13.01 -14.18
CA MET A 132 -2.62 12.94 -13.08
C MET A 132 -2.64 11.56 -12.40
N VAL A 133 -3.81 10.95 -12.21
CA VAL A 133 -3.97 9.56 -11.75
C VAL A 133 -3.22 8.62 -12.68
N ARG A 134 -3.42 8.71 -14.00
CA ARG A 134 -2.70 7.86 -14.97
C ARG A 134 -1.19 8.05 -14.91
N ALA A 135 -0.71 9.29 -14.76
CA ALA A 135 0.71 9.58 -14.62
C ALA A 135 1.30 9.00 -13.32
N GLY A 136 0.53 9.07 -12.22
CA GLY A 136 0.85 8.43 -10.95
C GLY A 136 0.99 6.91 -11.10
N VAL A 137 0.00 6.26 -11.72
CA VAL A 137 0.02 4.81 -11.96
C VAL A 137 1.23 4.38 -12.77
N ARG A 138 1.56 5.08 -13.86
CA ARG A 138 2.75 4.78 -14.66
C ARG A 138 4.04 4.89 -13.83
N THR A 139 4.14 5.92 -13.02
CA THR A 139 5.31 6.11 -12.13
C THR A 139 5.41 4.95 -11.12
N MET A 140 4.30 4.54 -10.52
CA MET A 140 4.27 3.42 -9.57
C MET A 140 4.66 2.10 -10.24
N VAL A 141 4.10 1.79 -11.41
CA VAL A 141 4.43 0.58 -12.17
C VAL A 141 5.92 0.55 -12.55
N LEU A 142 6.46 1.66 -13.04
CA LEU A 142 7.89 1.76 -13.36
C LEU A 142 8.77 1.61 -12.10
N SER A 143 8.35 2.19 -10.98
CA SER A 143 9.05 2.04 -9.69
C SER A 143 9.08 0.58 -9.25
N ILE A 144 7.96 -0.13 -9.37
CA ILE A 144 7.85 -1.55 -9.05
C ILE A 144 8.77 -2.38 -9.95
N PHE A 145 8.72 -2.17 -11.27
CA PHE A 145 9.51 -2.93 -12.25
C PHE A 145 11.00 -2.63 -12.19
N ALA A 146 11.40 -1.51 -11.61
CA ALA A 146 12.81 -1.18 -11.40
C ALA A 146 13.44 -1.91 -10.21
N VAL A 147 12.66 -2.60 -9.38
CA VAL A 147 13.18 -3.35 -8.22
C VAL A 147 13.79 -4.66 -8.68
N PRO A 148 15.10 -4.90 -8.46
CA PRO A 148 15.72 -6.18 -8.79
C PRO A 148 15.38 -7.20 -7.70
N ASP A 149 14.22 -7.83 -7.83
CA ASP A 149 13.70 -8.87 -6.92
C ASP A 149 13.19 -10.08 -7.72
N PRO A 150 13.55 -11.32 -7.35
CA PRO A 150 13.15 -12.52 -8.08
C PRO A 150 11.64 -12.73 -8.19
N TYR A 151 10.86 -12.33 -7.18
CA TYR A 151 9.41 -12.48 -7.20
C TYR A 151 8.75 -11.43 -8.10
N VAL A 152 9.28 -10.21 -8.13
CA VAL A 152 8.87 -9.17 -9.08
C VAL A 152 9.21 -9.58 -10.51
N GLU A 153 10.41 -10.08 -10.76
CA GLU A 153 10.82 -10.60 -12.08
C GLU A 153 9.93 -11.77 -12.53
N LEU A 154 9.64 -12.72 -11.62
CA LEU A 154 8.72 -13.81 -11.90
C LEU A 154 7.33 -13.28 -12.25
N PHE A 155 6.79 -12.32 -11.48
CA PHE A 155 5.49 -11.71 -11.78
C PHE A 155 5.42 -11.09 -13.18
N ILE A 156 6.46 -10.36 -13.59
CA ILE A 156 6.51 -9.65 -14.89
C ILE A 156 6.63 -10.64 -16.06
N THR A 157 7.28 -11.79 -15.84
CA THR A 157 7.53 -12.79 -16.88
C THR A 157 6.42 -13.85 -16.98
N LEU A 158 5.47 -13.87 -16.04
CA LEU A 158 4.31 -14.75 -16.12
C LEU A 158 3.45 -14.40 -17.35
N PRO A 159 3.07 -15.41 -18.16
CA PRO A 159 2.12 -15.19 -19.24
C PRO A 159 0.74 -14.80 -18.68
N PRO A 160 -0.04 -13.99 -19.41
CA PRO A 160 -1.39 -13.57 -19.01
C PRO A 160 -2.40 -14.72 -18.99
#